data_AF-A0A9W4TCI8-F1
#
_entry.id   AF-A0A9W4TCI8-F1
#
_cell.length_a   1.000
_cell.length_b   1.000
_cell.length_c   1.000
_cell.angle_alpha   90.00
_cell.angle_beta   90.00
_cell.angle_gamma   90.00
#
_symmetry.space_group_name_H-M   'P 1'
#
loop_
_entity.id
_entity.type
_entity.pdbx_description
1 polymer ?
#
loop_
_entity_poly.entity_id
_entity_poly.type
_entity_poly.pdbx_seq_one_letter_code
_entity_poly.pdbx_strand_id
1 'polypeptide(L)'
;STKKIVSTQKTDGSIKLNEHITEQLDISSDNIIKTVHNYGVSDKLKNVSQNAWETALNLRYMTISSQTQDQVDKYKDQSEKAKQYLIKELKDEKLIEELLTISNKIIIEQSIQKEKKDAVATVQQSTSTEKVHNIVSNQKEDRSLQLTETIYKELEIDTTDS
;
A
#
# COMPACT_ATOMS: atom_id res chain seq x y z
N SER A 1 -3.75 -10.03 -7.63
CA SER A 1 -4.35 -8.73 -7.26
C SER A 1 -5.26 -8.19 -8.37
N THR A 2 -4.72 -7.88 -9.55
CA THR A 2 -5.43 -7.28 -10.71
C THR A 2 -6.70 -8.03 -11.16
N LYS A 3 -6.68 -9.37 -11.16
CA LYS A 3 -7.85 -10.20 -11.51
C LYS A 3 -9.07 -9.95 -10.59
N LYS A 4 -8.84 -9.73 -9.30
CA LYS A 4 -9.91 -9.47 -8.32
C LYS A 4 -10.49 -8.05 -8.46
N ILE A 5 -9.67 -7.10 -8.90
CA ILE A 5 -10.08 -5.72 -9.15
C ILE A 5 -11.06 -5.65 -10.33
N VAL A 6 -10.68 -6.27 -11.45
CA VAL A 6 -11.50 -6.19 -12.67
C VAL A 6 -12.82 -6.96 -12.56
N SER A 7 -12.90 -7.98 -11.70
CA SER A 7 -14.15 -8.72 -11.47
C SER A 7 -15.23 -7.90 -10.75
N THR A 8 -14.85 -6.79 -10.11
CA THR A 8 -15.79 -5.88 -9.43
C THR A 8 -16.18 -4.67 -10.27
N GLN A 9 -15.74 -4.62 -11.54
CA GLN A 9 -16.12 -3.55 -12.47
C GLN A 9 -17.61 -3.66 -12.83
N LYS A 10 -18.36 -2.57 -12.66
CA LYS A 10 -19.76 -2.47 -13.05
C LYS A 10 -19.90 -2.27 -14.55
N THR A 11 -21.12 -2.43 -15.06
CA THR A 11 -21.44 -2.25 -16.49
C THR A 11 -21.20 -0.82 -16.99
N ASP A 12 -21.28 0.17 -16.10
CA ASP A 12 -20.97 1.57 -16.41
C ASP A 12 -19.47 1.88 -16.47
N GLY A 13 -18.61 0.91 -16.15
CA GLY A 13 -17.16 1.04 -16.12
C GLY A 13 -16.56 1.42 -14.77
N SER A 14 -17.39 1.82 -13.79
CA SER A 14 -16.92 2.13 -12.42
C SER A 14 -16.42 0.89 -11.70
N ILE A 15 -15.44 1.06 -10.81
CA ILE A 15 -14.82 -0.03 -10.06
C ILE A 15 -14.86 0.31 -8.57
N LYS A 16 -15.52 -0.53 -7.77
CA LYS A 16 -15.50 -0.41 -6.31
C LYS A 16 -14.08 -0.62 -5.79
N LEU A 17 -13.69 0.08 -4.73
CA LEU A 17 -12.39 -0.12 -4.11
C LEU A 17 -12.19 -1.59 -3.72
N ASN A 18 -11.10 -2.19 -4.21
CA ASN A 18 -10.81 -3.59 -3.94
C ASN A 18 -10.25 -3.77 -2.52
N GLU A 19 -10.68 -4.83 -1.83
CA GLU A 19 -10.23 -5.17 -0.47
C GLU A 19 -8.71 -5.31 -0.39
N HIS A 20 -8.08 -5.89 -1.41
CA HIS A 20 -6.62 -6.00 -1.43
C HIS A 20 -5.92 -4.64 -1.50
N ILE A 21 -6.48 -3.69 -2.24
CA ILE A 21 -5.95 -2.31 -2.27
C ILE A 21 -6.16 -1.65 -0.91
N THR A 22 -7.30 -1.92 -0.27
CA THR A 22 -7.60 -1.40 1.07
C THR A 22 -6.57 -1.85 2.09
N GLU A 23 -6.23 -3.14 2.10
CA GLU A 23 -5.21 -3.71 2.97
C GLU A 23 -3.80 -3.19 2.68
N GLN A 24 -3.46 -3.03 1.40
CA GLN A 24 -2.12 -2.62 0.97
C GLN A 24 -1.85 -1.13 1.21
N LEU A 25 -2.88 -0.29 1.17
CA LEU A 25 -2.73 1.17 1.21
C LEU A 25 -3.33 1.82 2.45
N ASP A 26 -3.98 1.06 3.33
CA ASP A 26 -4.71 1.58 4.50
C ASP A 26 -5.79 2.61 4.12
N ILE A 27 -6.40 2.44 2.94
CA ILE A 27 -7.48 3.29 2.41
C ILE A 27 -8.73 2.45 2.26
N SER A 28 -9.82 2.88 2.90
CA SER A 28 -11.14 2.27 2.75
C SER A 28 -12.09 3.20 2.02
N SER A 29 -13.18 2.65 1.49
CA SER A 29 -14.30 3.43 0.96
C SER A 29 -14.79 4.52 1.94
N ASP A 30 -14.76 4.25 3.25
CA ASP A 30 -15.25 5.18 4.27
C ASP A 30 -14.29 6.33 4.58
N ASN A 31 -12.98 6.13 4.35
CA ASN A 31 -11.96 7.14 4.66
C ASN A 31 -11.35 7.82 3.41
N ILE A 32 -11.64 7.34 2.20
CA ILE A 32 -11.01 7.77 0.96
C ILE A 32 -11.02 9.29 0.77
N ILE A 33 -12.15 9.95 1.05
CA ILE A 33 -12.28 11.41 0.93
C ILE A 33 -11.40 12.15 1.94
N LYS A 34 -11.31 11.65 3.17
CA LYS A 34 -10.40 12.23 4.17
C LYS A 34 -8.94 12.04 3.77
N THR A 35 -8.59 10.84 3.30
CA THR A 35 -7.22 10.53 2.87
C THR A 35 -6.80 11.45 1.73
N VAL A 36 -7.62 11.59 0.68
CA VAL A 36 -7.27 12.39 -0.49
C VAL A 36 -7.17 13.89 -0.15
N HIS A 37 -7.95 14.39 0.80
CA HIS A 37 -7.86 15.80 1.22
C HIS A 37 -6.52 16.14 1.88
N ASN A 38 -5.82 15.17 2.47
CA ASN A 38 -4.48 15.38 3.02
C ASN A 38 -3.41 15.63 1.93
N TYR A 39 -3.73 15.39 0.66
CA TYR A 39 -2.81 15.58 -0.47
C TYR A 39 -2.85 16.99 -1.08
N GLY A 40 -3.56 17.95 -0.47
CA GLY A 40 -3.59 19.34 -0.93
C GLY A 40 -4.30 19.50 -2.28
N VAL A 41 -5.46 18.87 -2.42
CA VAL A 41 -6.23 18.80 -3.67
C VAL A 41 -7.03 20.08 -3.96
N SER A 42 -7.32 20.35 -5.24
CA SER A 42 -8.14 21.49 -5.66
C SER A 42 -9.58 21.42 -5.11
N ASP A 43 -10.25 22.57 -5.01
CA ASP A 43 -11.65 22.60 -4.54
C ASP A 43 -12.60 21.83 -5.46
N LYS A 44 -12.31 21.76 -6.76
CA LYS A 44 -13.06 20.90 -7.69
C LYS A 44 -12.89 19.43 -7.33
N LEU A 45 -11.65 19.01 -7.04
CA LEU A 45 -11.34 17.62 -6.73
C LEU A 45 -11.92 17.16 -5.39
N LYS A 46 -12.10 18.07 -4.42
CA LYS A 46 -12.83 17.79 -3.16
C LYS A 46 -14.29 17.40 -3.35
N ASN A 47 -14.89 17.83 -4.45
CA ASN A 47 -16.30 17.57 -4.77
C ASN A 47 -16.50 16.35 -5.68
N VAL A 48 -15.42 15.67 -6.07
CA VAL A 48 -15.49 14.46 -6.89
C VAL A 48 -16.14 13.31 -6.10
N SER A 49 -17.00 12.55 -6.78
CA SER A 49 -17.74 11.45 -6.17
C SER A 49 -16.79 10.34 -5.68
N GLN A 50 -17.20 9.65 -4.62
CA GLN A 50 -16.46 8.51 -4.09
C GLN A 50 -16.20 7.44 -5.17
N ASN A 51 -17.20 7.14 -6.01
CA ASN A 51 -17.04 6.15 -7.09
C ASN A 51 -15.95 6.53 -8.09
N ALA A 52 -15.79 7.82 -8.40
CA ALA A 52 -14.72 8.31 -9.27
C ALA A 52 -13.35 8.15 -8.61
N TRP A 53 -13.23 8.44 -7.32
CA TRP A 53 -12.01 8.18 -6.54
C TRP A 53 -11.66 6.69 -6.48
N GLU A 54 -12.62 5.83 -6.14
CA GLU A 54 -12.40 4.38 -6.10
C GLU A 54 -11.98 3.83 -7.47
N THR A 55 -12.62 4.30 -8.54
CA THR A 55 -12.28 3.89 -9.91
C THR A 55 -10.87 4.35 -10.29
N ALA A 56 -10.51 5.59 -9.97
CA ALA A 56 -9.18 6.15 -10.26
C ALA A 56 -8.07 5.43 -9.49
N LEU A 57 -8.26 5.15 -8.20
CA LEU A 57 -7.30 4.39 -7.39
C LEU A 57 -7.10 2.97 -7.93
N ASN A 58 -8.20 2.26 -8.24
CA ASN A 58 -8.10 0.93 -8.86
C ASN A 58 -7.34 0.99 -10.19
N LEU A 59 -7.70 1.92 -11.08
CA LEU A 59 -7.06 2.07 -12.37
C LEU A 59 -5.55 2.34 -12.24
N ARG A 60 -5.16 3.25 -11.34
CA ARG A 60 -3.74 3.58 -11.12
C ARG A 60 -2.99 2.45 -10.44
N TYR A 61 -3.57 1.78 -9.46
CA TYR A 61 -2.98 0.60 -8.85
C TYR A 61 -2.73 -0.51 -9.89
N MET A 62 -3.71 -0.80 -10.75
CA MET A 62 -3.55 -1.77 -11.83
C MET A 62 -2.42 -1.37 -12.79
N THR A 63 -2.31 -0.09 -13.13
CA THR A 63 -1.26 0.43 -14.02
C THR A 63 0.12 0.26 -13.40
N ILE A 64 0.30 0.67 -12.14
CA ILE A 64 1.58 0.60 -11.43
C ILE A 64 2.01 -0.85 -11.16
N SER A 65 1.06 -1.72 -10.82
CA SER A 65 1.33 -3.13 -10.51
C SER A 65 1.52 -4.01 -11.75
N SER A 66 1.24 -3.49 -12.95
CA SER A 66 1.46 -4.22 -14.20
C SER A 66 2.89 -4.01 -14.68
N GLN A 67 3.73 -5.03 -14.51
CA GLN A 67 5.16 -5.00 -14.80
C GLN A 67 5.51 -5.49 -16.23
N THR A 68 4.57 -6.17 -16.90
CA THR A 68 4.78 -6.69 -18.26
C THR A 68 3.68 -6.24 -19.21
N GLN A 69 4.01 -6.19 -20.51
CA GLN A 69 3.05 -5.83 -21.56
C GLN A 69 1.84 -6.80 -21.57
N ASP A 70 2.07 -8.09 -21.38
CA ASP A 70 0.99 -9.09 -21.29
C ASP A 70 -0.01 -8.79 -20.16
N GLN A 71 0.48 -8.28 -19.01
CA GLN A 71 -0.40 -7.90 -17.89
C GLN A 71 -1.24 -6.67 -18.23
N VAL A 72 -0.64 -5.69 -18.92
CA VAL A 72 -1.34 -4.50 -19.41
C VAL A 72 -2.42 -4.88 -20.41
N ASP A 73 -2.08 -5.71 -21.40
CA ASP A 73 -2.99 -6.13 -22.46
C ASP A 73 -4.15 -6.99 -21.93
N LYS A 74 -3.87 -7.83 -20.93
CA LYS A 74 -4.88 -8.69 -20.29
C LYS A 74 -6.06 -7.91 -19.70
N TYR A 75 -5.86 -6.67 -19.26
CA TYR A 75 -6.90 -5.85 -18.63
C TYR A 75 -7.13 -4.52 -19.35
N LYS A 76 -6.76 -4.45 -20.63
CA LYS A 76 -6.89 -3.24 -21.46
C LYS A 76 -8.34 -2.79 -21.58
N ASP A 77 -9.26 -3.71 -21.85
CA ASP A 77 -10.68 -3.40 -22.01
C ASP A 77 -11.30 -2.83 -20.73
N GLN A 78 -10.95 -3.40 -19.57
CA GLN A 78 -11.45 -2.91 -18.28
C GLN A 78 -10.84 -1.56 -17.92
N SER A 79 -9.56 -1.36 -18.23
CA SER A 79 -8.89 -0.08 -18.06
C SER A 79 -9.54 1.00 -18.93
N GLU A 80 -9.90 0.67 -20.17
CA GLU A 80 -10.58 1.60 -21.07
C GLU A 80 -11.99 1.93 -20.57
N LYS A 81 -12.78 0.93 -20.13
CA LYS A 81 -14.10 1.17 -19.52
C LYS A 81 -14.02 2.08 -18.29
N ALA A 82 -13.01 1.91 -17.45
CA ALA A 82 -12.80 2.78 -16.29
C ALA A 82 -12.48 4.23 -16.69
N LYS A 83 -11.65 4.43 -17.74
CA LYS A 83 -11.39 5.77 -18.29
C LYS A 83 -12.65 6.40 -18.87
N GLN A 84 -13.42 5.65 -19.65
CA GLN A 84 -14.67 6.12 -20.23
C GLN A 84 -15.71 6.50 -19.16
N TYR A 85 -15.78 5.74 -18.06
CA TYR A 85 -16.58 6.10 -16.90
C TYR A 85 -16.17 7.46 -16.33
N LEU A 86 -14.87 7.68 -16.06
CA LEU A 86 -14.37 8.94 -15.50
C LEU A 86 -14.62 10.14 -16.44
N ILE A 87 -14.45 9.95 -17.75
CA ILE A 87 -14.75 10.96 -18.76
C ILE A 87 -16.23 11.35 -18.72
N LYS A 88 -17.12 10.34 -18.68
CA LYS A 88 -18.57 10.56 -18.63
C LYS A 88 -19.03 11.21 -17.34
N GLU A 89 -18.47 10.80 -16.21
CA GLU A 89 -18.82 11.27 -14.87
C GLU A 89 -18.38 12.72 -14.66
N LEU A 90 -17.13 13.03 -14.99
CA LEU A 90 -16.52 14.31 -14.61
C LEU A 90 -16.64 15.37 -15.70
N LYS A 91 -16.60 14.99 -16.98
CA LYS A 91 -16.72 15.90 -18.13
C LYS A 91 -15.77 17.10 -18.09
N ASP A 92 -14.67 16.99 -17.35
CA ASP A 92 -13.62 18.00 -17.17
C ASP A 92 -12.28 17.28 -17.25
N GLU A 93 -11.60 17.42 -18.39
CA GLU A 93 -10.33 16.74 -18.69
C GLU A 93 -9.24 17.08 -17.67
N LYS A 94 -9.16 18.36 -17.26
CA LYS A 94 -8.16 18.80 -16.28
C LYS A 94 -8.44 18.18 -14.91
N LEU A 95 -9.72 18.07 -14.54
CA LEU A 95 -10.11 17.42 -13.29
C LEU A 95 -9.80 15.91 -13.31
N ILE A 96 -9.99 15.25 -14.45
CA ILE A 96 -9.64 13.82 -14.63
C ILE A 96 -8.12 13.64 -14.50
N GLU A 97 -7.33 14.50 -15.14
CA GLU A 97 -5.86 14.47 -15.04
C GLU A 97 -5.37 14.68 -13.61
N GLU A 98 -5.93 15.67 -12.90
CA GLU A 98 -5.62 15.93 -11.49
C GLU A 98 -5.98 14.72 -10.61
N LEU A 99 -7.20 14.19 -10.75
CA LEU A 99 -7.68 13.01 -10.03
C LEU A 99 -6.73 11.82 -10.20
N LEU A 100 -6.34 11.56 -11.44
CA LEU A 100 -5.47 10.44 -11.78
C LEU A 100 -4.02 10.64 -11.32
N THR A 101 -3.54 11.88 -11.29
CA THR A 101 -2.21 12.24 -10.80
C THR A 101 -2.13 12.09 -9.28
N ILE A 102 -3.11 12.62 -8.57
CA ILE A 102 -3.21 12.46 -7.11
C ILE A 102 -3.39 11.00 -6.73
N SER A 103 -4.24 10.26 -7.46
CA SER A 103 -4.38 8.81 -7.26
C SER A 103 -3.04 8.10 -7.39
N ASN A 104 -2.24 8.40 -8.43
CA ASN A 104 -0.92 7.81 -8.61
C ASN A 104 0.02 8.09 -7.42
N LYS A 105 0.04 9.34 -6.95
CA LYS A 105 0.82 9.76 -5.77
C LYS A 105 0.40 9.00 -4.51
N ILE A 106 -0.92 8.88 -4.28
CA ILE A 106 -1.47 8.14 -3.14
C ILE A 106 -1.01 6.68 -3.16
N ILE A 107 -1.13 5.98 -4.30
CA ILE A 107 -0.72 4.57 -4.40
C ILE A 107 0.76 4.41 -4.03
N ILE A 108 1.63 5.24 -4.58
CA ILE A 108 3.07 5.15 -4.36
C ILE A 108 3.42 5.45 -2.90
N GLU A 109 2.94 6.57 -2.35
CA GLU A 109 3.28 6.98 -0.98
C GLU A 109 2.75 6.01 0.07
N GLN A 110 1.52 5.52 -0.08
CA GLN A 110 0.93 4.56 0.86
C GLN A 110 1.60 3.19 0.79
N SER A 111 1.99 2.73 -0.40
CA SER A 111 2.76 1.48 -0.54
C SER A 111 4.10 1.57 0.20
N ILE A 112 4.82 2.69 0.04
CA ILE A 112 6.10 2.93 0.74
C ILE A 112 5.90 3.05 2.26
N GLN A 113 4.84 3.74 2.70
CA GLN A 113 4.50 3.86 4.13
C GLN A 113 4.24 2.48 4.75
N LYS A 114 3.49 1.62 4.04
CA LYS A 114 3.18 0.27 4.47
C LYS A 114 4.45 -0.59 4.60
N GLU A 115 5.31 -0.58 3.59
CA GLU A 115 6.59 -1.30 3.64
C GLU A 115 7.48 -0.84 4.80
N LYS A 116 7.57 0.48 5.04
CA LYS A 116 8.32 1.02 6.19
C LYS A 116 7.73 0.55 7.52
N LYS A 117 6.41 0.58 7.66
CA LYS A 117 5.73 0.12 8.89
C LYS A 117 5.98 -1.37 9.14
N ASP A 118 5.90 -2.19 8.10
CA ASP A 118 6.11 -3.64 8.21
C ASP A 118 7.58 -3.98 8.51
N ALA A 119 8.54 -3.24 7.94
CA ALA A 119 9.96 -3.36 8.27
C ALA A 119 10.23 -2.98 9.74
N VAL A 120 9.66 -1.87 10.23
CA VAL A 120 9.78 -1.45 11.64
C VAL A 120 9.16 -2.48 12.57
N ALA A 121 7.98 -3.02 12.24
CA ALA A 121 7.33 -4.06 13.03
C ALA A 121 8.18 -5.33 13.12
N THR A 122 8.80 -5.74 12.01
CA THR A 122 9.73 -6.89 11.98
C THR A 122 10.92 -6.65 12.93
N VAL A 123 11.57 -5.48 12.85
CA VAL A 123 12.70 -5.13 13.75
C VAL A 123 12.27 -5.13 15.23
N GLN A 124 11.09 -4.60 15.55
CA GLN A 124 10.56 -4.60 16.91
C GLN A 124 10.26 -6.01 17.44
N GLN A 125 9.70 -6.89 16.61
CA GLN A 125 9.45 -8.29 16.98
C GLN A 125 10.75 -9.10 17.17
N SER A 126 11.77 -8.80 16.36
CA SER A 126 13.11 -9.38 16.54
C SER A 126 13.77 -8.90 17.85
N THR A 127 13.37 -7.73 18.38
CA THR A 127 13.93 -7.11 19.59
C THR A 127 12.91 -7.06 20.76
N SER A 128 12.35 -8.21 21.15
CA SER A 128 11.40 -8.30 22.26
C SER A 128 11.98 -7.86 23.61
N THR A 129 11.16 -7.25 24.47
CA THR A 129 11.52 -6.93 25.86
C THR A 129 11.99 -8.16 26.65
N GLU A 130 11.44 -9.35 26.36
CA GLU A 130 11.90 -10.62 26.93
C GLU A 130 13.34 -10.97 26.53
N LYS A 131 13.74 -10.67 25.29
CA LYS A 131 15.12 -10.86 24.81
C LYS A 131 16.07 -9.88 25.47
N VAL A 132 15.67 -8.61 25.59
CA VAL A 132 16.41 -7.60 26.36
C VAL A 132 16.55 -8.02 27.82
N HIS A 133 15.46 -8.51 28.43
CA HIS A 133 15.49 -9.01 29.81
C HIS A 133 16.40 -10.23 29.96
N ASN A 134 16.40 -11.17 29.01
CA ASN A 134 17.32 -12.31 28.99
C ASN A 134 18.79 -11.85 28.90
N ILE A 135 19.10 -10.89 28.03
CA ILE A 135 20.45 -10.30 27.90
C ILE A 135 20.88 -9.64 29.21
N VAL A 136 20.00 -8.83 29.81
CA VAL A 136 20.28 -8.13 31.08
C VAL A 136 20.38 -9.11 32.25
N SER A 137 19.57 -10.17 32.28
CA SER A 137 19.60 -11.19 33.34
C SER A 137 20.87 -12.04 33.30
N ASN A 138 21.48 -12.17 32.11
CA ASN A 138 22.76 -12.87 31.91
C ASN A 138 23.97 -11.92 31.95
N GLN A 139 23.78 -10.67 32.39
CA GLN A 139 24.89 -9.74 32.61
C GLN A 139 25.78 -10.23 33.75
N LYS A 140 27.09 -10.26 33.53
CA LYS A 140 28.07 -10.65 34.54
C LYS A 140 28.19 -9.59 35.65
N GLU A 141 28.73 -9.97 36.80
CA GLU A 141 28.96 -9.04 37.92
C GLU A 141 29.85 -7.84 37.54
N ASP A 142 30.76 -8.01 36.57
CA ASP A 142 31.62 -6.96 36.03
C ASP A 142 30.89 -6.02 35.05
N ARG A 143 29.57 -6.20 34.89
CA ARG A 143 28.66 -5.50 33.97
C ARG A 143 28.87 -5.80 32.48
N SER A 144 29.73 -6.76 32.14
CA SER A 144 29.88 -7.20 30.75
C SER A 144 28.68 -8.03 30.30
N LEU A 145 28.31 -7.89 29.02
CA LEU A 145 27.29 -8.69 28.37
C LEU A 145 27.96 -9.83 27.60
N GLN A 146 27.49 -11.06 27.80
CA GLN A 146 27.93 -12.22 27.04
C GLN A 146 26.87 -12.58 26.00
N LEU A 147 27.32 -12.91 24.78
CA LEU A 147 26.44 -13.47 23.75
C LEU A 147 25.87 -14.81 24.25
N THR A 148 24.55 -14.93 24.30
CA THR A 148 23.86 -16.19 24.65
C THR A 148 23.54 -16.96 23.37
N GLU A 149 23.33 -18.29 23.46
CA GLU A 149 22.92 -19.13 22.32
C GLU A 149 21.68 -18.59 21.59
N THR A 150 20.78 -17.95 22.33
CA THR A 150 19.61 -17.28 21.77
C THR A 150 20.01 -16.18 20.79
N ILE A 151 21.05 -15.39 21.10
CA ILE A 151 21.52 -14.30 20.23
C ILE A 151 22.29 -14.86 19.03
N TYR A 152 23.08 -15.91 19.20
CA TYR A 152 23.80 -16.55 18.10
C TYR A 152 22.85 -17.06 17.01
N LYS A 153 21.77 -17.75 17.41
CA LYS A 153 20.74 -18.24 16.48
C LYS A 153 20.02 -17.11 15.75
N GLU A 154 19.83 -15.98 16.41
CA GLU A 154 19.05 -14.86 15.88
C GLU A 154 19.85 -13.96 14.94
N LEU A 155 21.18 -13.92 15.11
CA LEU A 155 22.11 -13.25 14.20
C LEU A 155 22.58 -14.15 13.05
N GLU A 156 22.09 -15.39 12.97
CA GLU A 156 22.53 -16.40 12.00
C GLU A 156 24.06 -16.62 12.04
N ILE A 157 24.66 -16.49 13.23
CA ILE A 157 26.09 -16.71 13.44
C ILE A 157 26.25 -18.19 13.81
N ASP A 158 26.86 -18.96 12.91
CA ASP A 158 27.25 -20.34 13.21
C ASP A 158 28.17 -20.36 14.44
N THR A 159 27.78 -21.12 15.47
CA THR A 159 28.55 -21.25 16.71
C THR A 159 29.77 -22.15 16.56
N THR A 160 30.23 -22.41 15.34
CA THR A 160 31.45 -23.16 15.06
C THR A 160 32.66 -22.24 15.21
N ASP A 161 33.03 -21.98 16.45
CA ASP A 161 34.42 -21.79 16.84
C ASP A 161 34.55 -22.16 18.32
N SER A 162 34.86 -23.44 18.55
CA SER A 162 35.57 -23.90 19.74
C SER A 162 36.39 -25.14 19.43
#